data_AF-A0A067PCU6-F1
#
_entry.id   AF-A0A067PCU6-F1
#
_cell.length_a   1.000
_cell.length_b   1.000
_cell.length_c   1.000
_cell.angle_alpha   90.00
_cell.angle_beta   90.00
_cell.angle_gamma   90.00
#
_symmetry.space_group_name_H-M   'P 1'
#
loop_
_entity.id
_entity.type
_entity.pdbx_description
1 polymer ?
#
loop_
_entity_poly.entity_id
_entity_poly.type
_entity_poly.pdbx_seq_one_letter_code
_entity_poly.pdbx_strand_id
1 'polypeptide(L)'
;MPSQEPRIFLELDNDDVVDVMNHLNETYSITDTDSSFISDQPGPGRTLGIVMSSMGRRLENALSGISERFGNGPNAAMDRCLVAFDRAWHSRHEWLNDPVRSSKFLRRPPPLDQLLDDVFSKSHRWQWVEMCEDRVFTNSCQRLISCLRSDKSGNQLLATYYLTALASCNPGIIPHLVQLDVLEALDAVRLQSSLRKGDQDGSLLLASSRRALVIFSDSAALAVIKEFDSVTLRSRWGKCDLSAHSRPLLSNLLELSLNPETQILVAHHLIDKTHRIFRTDNTNILQPRLSSRILSKWVDHALSADPLCSAVFRSLIYELVWHAFYSSTNDAMVSLYVCLLQRKTQGRNLNLSTAYAMNINQTVLQASPTFLI
;
A
#
# COMPACT_ATOMS: atom_id res chain seq x y z
N MET A 1 -34.39 41.72 5.21
CA MET A 1 -33.00 41.21 5.13
C MET A 1 -32.85 40.51 3.80
N PRO A 2 -31.87 40.85 2.96
CA PRO A 2 -31.69 40.19 1.67
C PRO A 2 -31.16 38.76 1.91
N SER A 3 -31.85 37.76 1.36
CA SER A 3 -31.39 36.37 1.36
C SER A 3 -30.15 36.28 0.49
N GLN A 4 -28.99 36.01 1.10
CA GLN A 4 -27.80 35.64 0.34
C GLN A 4 -28.03 34.26 -0.26
N GLU A 5 -28.19 34.19 -1.59
CA GLU A 5 -28.12 32.94 -2.32
C GLU A 5 -26.74 32.31 -2.09
N PRO A 6 -26.66 31.01 -1.73
CA PRO A 6 -25.39 30.33 -1.57
C PRO A 6 -24.74 30.18 -2.95
N ARG A 7 -23.81 31.08 -3.27
CA ARG A 7 -22.91 30.91 -4.42
C ARG A 7 -21.88 29.85 -4.05
N ILE A 8 -22.03 28.67 -4.62
CA ILE A 8 -21.01 27.62 -4.53
C ILE A 8 -19.85 28.05 -5.44
N PHE A 9 -18.80 28.61 -4.83
CA PHE A 9 -17.53 28.83 -5.53
C PHE A 9 -16.80 27.50 -5.61
N LEU A 10 -16.67 26.96 -6.82
CA LEU A 10 -15.79 25.84 -7.11
C LEU A 10 -14.37 26.41 -7.24
N GLU A 11 -13.62 26.39 -6.15
CA GLU A 11 -12.20 26.69 -6.15
C GLU A 11 -11.49 25.48 -6.77
N LEU A 12 -11.11 25.60 -8.04
CA LEU A 12 -10.27 24.63 -8.74
C LEU A 12 -8.82 24.96 -8.42
N ASP A 13 -8.04 23.99 -7.96
CA ASP A 13 -6.61 24.17 -7.70
C ASP A 13 -5.91 24.60 -9.01
N ASN A 14 -5.00 25.57 -8.89
CA ASN A 14 -4.24 26.09 -10.03
C ASN A 14 -3.48 24.99 -10.78
N ASP A 15 -3.03 23.94 -10.08
CA ASP A 15 -2.33 22.81 -10.67
C ASP A 15 -3.18 22.07 -11.72
N ASP A 16 -4.51 22.00 -11.55
CA ASP A 16 -5.40 21.35 -12.52
C ASP A 16 -5.60 22.20 -13.78
N VAL A 17 -5.70 23.53 -13.61
CA VAL A 17 -5.81 24.47 -14.74
C VAL A 17 -4.50 24.49 -15.52
N VAL A 18 -3.37 24.40 -14.82
CA VAL A 18 -2.03 24.33 -15.39
C VAL A 18 -1.80 22.99 -16.10
N ASP A 19 -2.22 21.85 -15.55
CA ASP A 19 -2.15 20.54 -16.23
C ASP A 19 -2.98 20.53 -17.52
N VAL A 20 -4.20 21.09 -17.46
CA VAL A 20 -5.07 21.23 -18.63
C VAL A 20 -4.47 22.18 -19.67
N MET A 21 -3.89 23.31 -19.25
CA MET A 21 -3.25 24.27 -20.16
C MET A 21 -1.95 23.75 -20.78
N ASN A 22 -1.08 23.12 -19.99
CA ASN A 22 0.19 22.57 -20.47
C ASN A 22 -0.05 21.44 -21.49
N HIS A 23 -1.06 20.60 -21.28
CA HIS A 23 -1.42 19.56 -22.24
C HIS A 23 -2.20 20.06 -23.47
N LEU A 24 -2.84 21.23 -23.41
CA LEU A 24 -3.37 21.90 -24.60
C LEU A 24 -2.23 22.49 -25.45
N ASN A 25 -1.19 23.05 -24.82
CA ASN A 25 -0.03 23.59 -25.53
C ASN A 25 0.82 22.52 -26.22
N GLU A 26 1.00 21.34 -25.62
CA GLU A 26 1.70 20.21 -26.27
C GLU A 26 0.99 19.73 -27.55
N THR A 27 -0.33 19.92 -27.66
CA THR A 27 -1.11 19.48 -28.84
C THR A 27 -0.94 20.43 -30.04
N TYR A 28 -0.40 21.64 -29.81
CA TYR A 28 -0.11 22.60 -30.89
C TYR A 28 1.32 22.50 -31.44
N SER A 29 2.18 21.63 -30.88
CA SER A 29 3.51 21.35 -31.45
C SER A 29 3.45 20.26 -32.50
N ILE A 30 2.68 20.47 -33.57
CA ILE A 30 2.81 19.70 -34.81
C ILE A 30 4.00 20.30 -35.55
N THR A 31 5.21 19.86 -35.22
CA THR A 31 6.43 20.21 -35.95
C THR A 31 7.00 18.97 -36.64
N ASP A 32 6.91 19.02 -37.96
CA ASP A 32 7.73 18.39 -38.99
C ASP A 32 8.80 17.39 -38.51
N THR A 33 8.64 16.14 -38.90
CA THR A 33 9.78 15.20 -39.01
C THR A 33 9.64 14.36 -40.27
N ASP A 34 10.66 14.50 -41.12
CA ASP A 34 10.77 14.04 -42.50
C ASP A 34 10.73 12.51 -42.70
N SER A 35 10.01 12.10 -43.76
CA SER A 35 10.27 11.01 -44.74
C SER A 35 10.76 9.63 -44.22
N SER A 36 10.26 8.47 -44.63
CA SER A 36 9.78 8.02 -45.95
C SER A 36 9.22 6.58 -45.81
N PHE A 37 8.30 6.22 -46.72
CA PHE A 37 7.64 4.91 -46.88
C PHE A 37 6.67 4.48 -45.76
N ILE A 38 5.35 4.61 -45.99
CA ILE A 38 4.29 3.63 -45.68
C ILE A 38 2.93 4.18 -46.16
N SER A 39 2.12 3.30 -46.74
CA SER A 39 0.82 3.49 -47.39
C SER A 39 -0.35 3.84 -46.44
N ASP A 40 -0.13 4.69 -45.43
CA ASP A 40 -1.18 5.18 -44.53
C ASP A 40 -1.46 6.67 -44.80
N GLN A 41 -2.10 6.96 -45.93
CA GLN A 41 -2.53 8.33 -46.22
C GLN A 41 -3.51 8.82 -45.14
N PRO A 42 -3.22 9.93 -44.45
CA PRO A 42 -4.12 10.51 -43.47
C PRO A 42 -5.35 11.09 -44.19
N GLY A 43 -6.43 10.32 -44.22
CA GLY A 43 -7.74 10.84 -44.62
C GLY A 43 -8.26 11.79 -43.53
N PRO A 44 -9.00 12.86 -43.90
CA PRO A 44 -9.53 13.85 -42.94
C PRO A 44 -10.39 13.21 -41.82
N GLY A 45 -11.02 12.06 -42.08
CA GLY A 45 -11.75 11.30 -41.07
C GLY A 45 -10.88 10.64 -39.99
N ARG A 46 -9.62 10.26 -40.30
CA ARG A 46 -8.70 9.63 -39.34
C ARG A 46 -8.15 10.66 -38.35
N THR A 47 -7.78 11.85 -38.83
CA THR A 47 -7.30 12.95 -37.97
C THR A 47 -8.37 13.40 -36.99
N LEU A 48 -9.61 13.61 -37.46
CA LEU A 48 -10.73 13.99 -36.58
C LEU A 48 -11.04 12.90 -35.54
N GLY A 49 -10.98 11.63 -35.92
CA GLY A 49 -11.18 10.50 -35.01
C GLY A 49 -10.15 10.44 -33.88
N ILE A 50 -8.88 10.72 -34.18
CA ILE A 50 -7.80 10.78 -33.17
C ILE A 50 -8.02 11.95 -32.21
N VAL A 51 -8.37 13.14 -32.72
CA VAL A 51 -8.64 14.33 -31.90
C VAL A 51 -9.85 14.10 -30.99
N MET A 52 -10.96 13.58 -31.53
CA MET A 52 -12.15 13.27 -30.72
C MET A 52 -11.88 12.19 -29.69
N SER A 53 -11.11 11.14 -30.03
CA SER A 53 -10.74 10.09 -29.07
C SER A 53 -9.85 10.63 -27.95
N SER A 54 -8.89 11.51 -28.28
CA SER A 54 -8.03 12.18 -27.30
C SER A 54 -8.85 13.09 -26.38
N MET A 55 -9.74 13.92 -26.96
CA MET A 55 -10.62 14.80 -26.18
C MET A 55 -11.60 14.02 -25.29
N GLY A 56 -12.14 12.89 -25.79
CA GLY A 56 -12.98 11.98 -25.02
C GLY A 56 -12.27 11.38 -23.81
N ARG A 57 -11.04 10.87 -23.98
CA ARG A 57 -10.22 10.38 -22.85
C ARG A 57 -9.88 11.49 -21.86
N ARG A 58 -9.60 12.71 -22.33
CA ARG A 58 -9.33 13.87 -21.45
C ARG A 58 -10.54 14.25 -20.62
N LEU A 59 -11.72 14.32 -21.24
CA LEU A 59 -12.96 14.59 -20.54
C LEU A 59 -13.28 13.48 -19.53
N GLU A 60 -13.06 12.22 -19.90
CA GLU A 60 -13.23 11.09 -18.97
C GLU A 60 -12.29 11.21 -17.77
N ASN A 61 -11.01 11.54 -17.98
CA ASN A 61 -10.05 11.73 -16.89
C ASN A 61 -10.45 12.90 -15.98
N ALA A 62 -10.89 14.03 -16.54
CA ALA A 62 -11.35 15.18 -15.79
C ALA A 62 -12.61 14.84 -14.95
N LEU A 63 -13.60 14.18 -15.56
CA LEU A 63 -14.81 13.76 -14.86
C LEU A 63 -14.50 12.69 -13.79
N SER A 64 -13.53 11.80 -14.03
CA SER A 64 -13.07 10.83 -13.03
C SER A 64 -12.43 11.53 -11.84
N GLY A 65 -11.55 12.52 -12.09
CA GLY A 65 -10.94 13.34 -11.03
C GLY A 65 -11.97 14.14 -10.24
N ILE A 66 -12.99 14.69 -10.91
CA ILE A 66 -14.11 15.39 -10.24
C ILE A 66 -14.93 14.42 -9.39
N SER A 67 -15.26 13.23 -9.92
CA SER A 67 -15.98 12.18 -9.18
C SER A 67 -15.22 11.73 -7.92
N GLU A 68 -13.88 11.63 -8.01
CA GLU A 68 -13.02 11.38 -6.85
C GLU A 68 -13.13 12.47 -5.78
N ARG A 69 -13.18 13.75 -6.17
CA ARG A 69 -13.38 14.89 -5.23
C ARG A 69 -14.74 14.88 -4.56
N PHE A 70 -15.77 14.39 -5.25
CA PHE A 70 -17.09 14.12 -4.64
C PHE A 70 -17.08 12.88 -3.74
N GLY A 71 -15.95 12.19 -3.67
CA GLY A 71 -15.69 11.09 -2.77
C GLY A 71 -16.27 9.75 -3.20
N ASN A 72 -16.51 9.59 -4.50
CA ASN A 72 -17.05 8.36 -5.06
C ASN A 72 -15.98 7.39 -5.58
N GLY A 73 -14.73 7.85 -5.72
CA GLY A 73 -13.62 6.99 -6.12
C GLY A 73 -12.94 6.26 -4.95
N PRO A 74 -12.14 5.22 -5.25
CA PRO A 74 -11.52 4.36 -4.26
C PRO A 74 -10.54 5.11 -3.34
N ASN A 75 -9.75 6.05 -3.88
CA ASN A 75 -8.81 6.85 -3.07
C ASN A 75 -9.53 7.67 -2.00
N ALA A 76 -10.66 8.28 -2.36
CA ALA A 76 -11.45 9.05 -1.42
C ALA A 76 -12.19 8.19 -0.40
N ALA A 77 -12.65 6.99 -0.80
CA ALA A 77 -13.19 6.03 0.16
C ALA A 77 -12.11 5.59 1.16
N MET A 78 -10.90 5.31 0.69
CA MET A 78 -9.79 4.95 1.56
C MET A 78 -9.35 6.10 2.49
N ASP A 79 -9.25 7.32 1.97
CA ASP A 79 -8.95 8.50 2.78
C ASP A 79 -9.97 8.68 3.92
N ARG A 80 -11.27 8.45 3.63
CA ARG A 80 -12.32 8.46 4.67
C ARG A 80 -12.18 7.33 5.68
N CYS A 81 -11.74 6.13 5.27
CA CYS A 81 -11.41 5.07 6.23
C CYS A 81 -10.30 5.53 7.19
N LEU A 82 -9.26 6.19 6.68
CA LEU A 82 -8.15 6.71 7.49
C LEU A 82 -8.59 7.86 8.40
N VAL A 83 -9.45 8.76 7.94
CA VAL A 83 -10.02 9.83 8.77
C VAL A 83 -10.90 9.25 9.89
N ALA A 84 -11.71 8.24 9.59
CA ALA A 84 -12.51 7.54 10.61
C ALA A 84 -11.61 6.83 11.63
N PHE A 85 -10.54 6.18 11.16
CA PHE A 85 -9.53 5.57 12.01
C PHE A 85 -8.85 6.59 12.93
N ASP A 86 -8.34 7.69 12.36
CA ASP A 86 -7.69 8.73 13.15
C ASP A 86 -8.67 9.28 14.20
N ARG A 87 -9.93 9.55 13.83
CA ARG A 87 -10.94 10.02 14.80
C ARG A 87 -11.17 9.03 15.94
N ALA A 88 -11.34 7.75 15.63
CA ALA A 88 -11.59 6.71 16.63
C ALA A 88 -10.36 6.43 17.51
N TRP A 89 -9.15 6.61 16.97
CA TRP A 89 -7.91 6.54 17.73
C TRP A 89 -7.79 7.70 18.72
N HIS A 90 -8.05 8.94 18.26
CA HIS A 90 -7.94 10.15 19.09
C HIS A 90 -8.99 10.19 20.20
N SER A 91 -10.21 9.70 19.96
CA SER A 91 -11.23 9.62 21.02
C SER A 91 -10.83 8.68 22.16
N ARG A 92 -9.98 7.68 21.90
CA ARG A 92 -9.41 6.79 22.94
C ARG A 92 -8.16 7.38 23.61
N HIS A 93 -7.47 8.31 22.95
CA HIS A 93 -6.18 8.84 23.38
C HIS A 93 -6.16 10.36 23.29
N GLU A 94 -7.05 11.04 24.01
CA GLU A 94 -7.21 12.51 24.00
C GLU A 94 -5.90 13.29 24.27
N TRP A 95 -4.92 12.64 24.92
CA TRP A 95 -3.62 13.22 25.27
C TRP A 95 -2.61 13.28 24.10
N LEU A 96 -2.89 12.61 22.98
CA LEU A 96 -2.05 12.67 21.78
C LEU A 96 -2.47 13.88 20.92
N ASN A 97 -1.64 14.93 20.91
CA ASN A 97 -1.85 16.15 20.12
C ASN A 97 -1.57 15.96 18.61
N ASP A 98 -1.69 14.74 18.09
CA ASP A 98 -1.51 14.49 16.66
C ASP A 98 -2.63 15.21 15.89
N PRO A 99 -2.33 15.92 14.79
CA PRO A 99 -3.37 16.57 14.00
C PRO A 99 -4.26 15.49 13.36
N VAL A 100 -5.56 15.51 13.68
CA VAL A 100 -6.55 14.66 13.01
C VAL A 100 -6.59 15.03 11.53
N ARG A 101 -6.42 14.04 10.65
CA ARG A 101 -6.59 14.23 9.21
C ARG A 101 -7.99 14.80 8.96
N SER A 102 -8.08 15.98 8.37
CA SER A 102 -9.37 16.56 7.98
C SER A 102 -9.68 16.23 6.52
N SER A 103 -10.81 15.57 6.30
CA SER A 103 -11.41 15.47 4.98
C SER A 103 -12.08 16.81 4.65
N LYS A 104 -11.31 17.79 4.19
CA LYS A 104 -11.90 19.03 3.66
C LYS A 104 -12.74 18.69 2.43
N PHE A 105 -13.95 19.22 2.37
CA PHE A 105 -14.84 19.07 1.21
C PHE A 105 -14.11 19.56 -0.05
N LEU A 106 -14.17 18.78 -1.14
CA LEU A 106 -13.51 19.02 -2.44
C LEU A 106 -11.98 18.87 -2.48
N ARG A 107 -11.31 18.53 -1.38
CA ARG A 107 -9.88 18.23 -1.43
C ARG A 107 -9.65 16.98 -2.30
N ARG A 108 -8.68 17.05 -3.22
CA ARG A 108 -8.23 15.88 -3.98
C ARG A 108 -7.74 14.82 -2.99
N PRO A 109 -8.23 13.57 -3.06
CA PRO A 109 -7.75 12.51 -2.19
C PRO A 109 -6.25 12.28 -2.45
N PRO A 110 -5.47 11.90 -1.43
CA PRO A 110 -4.07 11.55 -1.60
C PRO A 110 -3.90 10.40 -2.61
N PRO A 111 -2.74 10.34 -3.30
CA PRO A 111 -2.45 9.25 -4.23
C PRO A 111 -2.30 7.90 -3.52
N LEU A 112 -2.32 6.82 -4.31
CA LEU A 112 -2.28 5.44 -3.83
C LEU A 112 -1.10 5.14 -2.91
N ASP A 113 0.11 5.51 -3.32
CA ASP A 113 1.35 5.30 -2.58
C ASP A 113 1.30 5.98 -1.20
N GLN A 114 0.86 7.23 -1.15
CA GLN A 114 0.70 7.96 0.12
C GLN A 114 -0.34 7.30 1.02
N LEU A 115 -1.48 6.87 0.48
CA LEU A 115 -2.52 6.20 1.27
C LEU A 115 -2.05 4.85 1.82
N LEU A 116 -1.28 4.07 1.04
CA LEU A 116 -0.70 2.82 1.51
C LEU A 116 0.36 3.06 2.59
N ASP A 117 1.23 4.06 2.41
CA ASP A 117 2.22 4.44 3.41
C ASP A 117 1.55 4.90 4.72
N ASP A 118 0.48 5.69 4.64
CA ASP A 118 -0.32 6.14 5.79
C ASP A 118 -0.94 4.95 6.56
N VAL A 119 -1.37 3.90 5.85
CA VAL A 119 -1.93 2.68 6.46
C VAL A 119 -0.87 1.90 7.22
N PHE A 120 0.25 1.60 6.56
CA PHE A 120 1.28 0.71 7.11
C PHE A 120 2.16 1.38 8.17
N SER A 121 2.42 2.69 8.04
CA SER A 121 3.15 3.46 9.05
C SER A 121 2.43 3.51 10.41
N LYS A 122 1.10 3.36 10.40
CA LYS A 122 0.25 3.32 11.61
C LYS A 122 -0.19 1.91 11.99
N SER A 123 0.36 0.86 11.36
CA SER A 123 -0.01 -0.57 11.55
C SER A 123 -0.29 -0.97 13.01
N HIS A 124 0.65 -0.66 13.92
CA HIS A 124 0.52 -0.98 15.35
C HIS A 124 -0.69 -0.34 16.05
N ARG A 125 -1.18 0.82 15.55
CA ARG A 125 -2.33 1.55 16.12
C ARG A 125 -3.66 0.87 15.76
N TRP A 126 -3.72 0.19 14.60
CA TRP A 126 -4.95 -0.43 14.09
C TRP A 126 -5.53 -1.51 14.99
N GLN A 127 -4.70 -2.24 15.73
CA GLN A 127 -5.13 -3.34 16.60
C GLN A 127 -5.96 -2.90 17.82
N TRP A 128 -5.91 -1.61 18.15
CA TRP A 128 -6.51 -1.09 19.39
C TRP A 128 -7.80 -0.31 19.14
N VAL A 129 -8.26 -0.23 17.90
CA VAL A 129 -9.43 0.56 17.52
C VAL A 129 -10.53 -0.36 17.02
N GLU A 130 -11.69 -0.31 17.68
CA GLU A 130 -12.91 -1.00 17.24
C GLU A 130 -13.56 -0.19 16.11
N MET A 131 -12.94 -0.29 14.93
CA MET A 131 -13.33 0.44 13.71
C MET A 131 -14.72 0.07 13.20
N CYS A 132 -15.16 -1.17 13.44
CA CYS A 132 -16.38 -1.71 12.83
C CYS A 132 -17.66 -1.06 13.35
N GLU A 133 -17.61 -0.29 14.44
CA GLU A 133 -18.75 0.46 14.96
C GLU A 133 -18.90 1.85 14.31
N ASP A 134 -17.84 2.36 13.67
CA ASP A 134 -17.87 3.67 13.01
C ASP A 134 -18.63 3.58 11.68
N ARG A 135 -19.72 4.35 11.57
CA ARG A 135 -20.56 4.40 10.37
C ARG A 135 -19.81 4.94 9.15
N VAL A 136 -18.87 5.88 9.33
CA VAL A 136 -18.10 6.46 8.22
C VAL A 136 -17.14 5.41 7.67
N PHE A 137 -16.48 4.65 8.53
CA PHE A 137 -15.62 3.53 8.12
C PHE A 137 -16.42 2.45 7.38
N THR A 138 -17.54 2.00 7.95
CA THR A 138 -18.41 0.98 7.35
C THR A 138 -18.89 1.41 5.96
N ASN A 139 -19.42 2.63 5.83
CA ASN A 139 -19.87 3.17 4.54
C ASN A 139 -18.72 3.28 3.53
N SER A 140 -17.50 3.57 4.00
CA SER A 140 -16.32 3.66 3.13
C SER A 140 -15.86 2.29 2.65
N CYS A 141 -15.91 1.25 3.50
CA CYS A 141 -15.68 -0.13 3.10
C CYS A 141 -16.70 -0.60 2.06
N GLN A 142 -17.99 -0.30 2.25
CA GLN A 142 -19.04 -0.58 1.26
C GLN A 142 -18.76 0.10 -0.09
N ARG A 143 -18.26 1.34 -0.09
CA ARG A 143 -17.87 2.04 -1.32
C ARG A 143 -16.69 1.36 -2.01
N LEU A 144 -15.67 0.90 -1.27
CA LEU A 144 -14.56 0.13 -1.84
C LEU A 144 -15.07 -1.18 -2.47
N ILE A 145 -15.98 -1.89 -1.80
CA ILE A 145 -16.58 -3.12 -2.35
C ILE A 145 -17.43 -2.81 -3.59
N SER A 146 -18.14 -1.68 -3.62
CA SER A 146 -18.83 -1.20 -4.83
C SER A 146 -17.84 -0.92 -5.97
N CYS A 147 -16.67 -0.35 -5.68
CA CYS A 147 -15.60 -0.15 -6.66
C CYS A 147 -15.04 -1.48 -7.22
N LEU A 148 -15.01 -2.56 -6.44
CA LEU A 148 -14.69 -3.91 -6.96
C LEU A 148 -15.70 -4.39 -8.00
N ARG A 149 -16.96 -3.97 -7.89
CA ARG A 149 -18.04 -4.32 -8.84
C ARG A 149 -18.11 -3.39 -10.06
N SER A 150 -17.24 -2.37 -10.14
CA SER A 150 -17.15 -1.48 -11.29
C SER A 150 -16.65 -2.24 -12.53
N ASP A 151 -17.05 -1.79 -13.71
CA ASP A 151 -16.52 -2.19 -15.01
C ASP A 151 -15.09 -1.68 -15.29
N LYS A 152 -14.62 -0.69 -14.52
CA LYS A 152 -13.31 -0.06 -14.65
C LYS A 152 -12.24 -0.84 -13.87
N SER A 153 -11.30 -1.46 -14.57
CA SER A 153 -10.20 -2.24 -13.98
C SER A 153 -9.35 -1.42 -13.00
N GLY A 154 -9.12 -0.13 -13.27
CA GLY A 154 -8.41 0.77 -12.35
C GLY A 154 -9.09 0.89 -10.98
N ASN A 155 -10.42 1.04 -10.96
CA ASN A 155 -11.19 1.08 -9.71
C ASN A 155 -11.13 -0.26 -8.97
N GLN A 156 -11.27 -1.37 -9.70
CA GLN A 156 -11.16 -2.72 -9.14
C GLN A 156 -9.79 -2.95 -8.50
N LEU A 157 -8.71 -2.53 -9.18
CA LEU A 157 -7.34 -2.69 -8.72
C LEU A 157 -7.08 -1.89 -7.44
N LEU A 158 -7.43 -0.59 -7.44
CA LEU A 158 -7.27 0.27 -6.27
C LEU A 158 -8.07 -0.23 -5.07
N ALA A 159 -9.34 -0.59 -5.30
CA ALA A 159 -10.18 -1.15 -4.24
C ALA A 159 -9.62 -2.47 -3.68
N THR A 160 -9.09 -3.34 -4.56
CA THR A 160 -8.43 -4.58 -4.15
C THR A 160 -7.22 -4.29 -3.26
N TYR A 161 -6.36 -3.34 -3.64
CA TYR A 161 -5.21 -2.95 -2.82
C TYR A 161 -5.61 -2.38 -1.46
N TYR A 162 -6.61 -1.48 -1.41
CA TYR A 162 -7.05 -0.89 -0.16
C TYR A 162 -7.70 -1.90 0.79
N LEU A 163 -8.57 -2.77 0.28
CA LEU A 163 -9.18 -3.83 1.08
C LEU A 163 -8.13 -4.82 1.59
N THR A 164 -7.14 -5.15 0.76
CA THR A 164 -6.01 -6.00 1.16
C THR A 164 -5.18 -5.34 2.26
N ALA A 165 -4.86 -4.05 2.12
CA ALA A 165 -4.10 -3.28 3.10
C ALA A 165 -4.84 -3.19 4.44
N LEU A 166 -6.13 -2.82 4.42
CA LEU A 166 -6.97 -2.74 5.61
C LEU A 166 -7.06 -4.09 6.33
N ALA A 167 -7.35 -5.18 5.60
CA ALA A 167 -7.47 -6.52 6.17
C ALA A 167 -6.13 -7.04 6.74
N SER A 168 -5.01 -6.67 6.10
CA SER A 168 -3.67 -6.99 6.61
C SER A 168 -3.37 -6.23 7.90
N CYS A 169 -3.69 -4.93 7.94
CA CYS A 169 -3.43 -4.06 9.09
C CYS A 169 -4.29 -4.35 10.31
N ASN A 170 -5.55 -4.73 10.09
CA ASN A 170 -6.46 -5.09 11.16
C ASN A 170 -7.24 -6.36 10.79
N PRO A 171 -6.72 -7.55 11.12
CA PRO A 171 -7.44 -8.80 10.88
C PRO A 171 -8.82 -8.85 11.55
N GLY A 172 -9.04 -8.05 12.60
CA GLY A 172 -10.34 -7.93 13.27
C GLY A 172 -11.47 -7.38 12.38
N ILE A 173 -11.15 -6.69 11.28
CA ILE A 173 -12.18 -6.20 10.34
C ILE A 173 -12.61 -7.27 9.33
N ILE A 174 -11.86 -8.37 9.18
CA ILE A 174 -12.12 -9.40 8.17
C ILE A 174 -13.56 -9.94 8.28
N PRO A 175 -14.07 -10.33 9.47
CA PRO A 175 -15.46 -10.79 9.58
C PRO A 175 -16.47 -9.75 9.11
N HIS A 176 -16.22 -8.47 9.36
CA HIS A 176 -17.10 -7.39 8.91
C HIS A 176 -17.05 -7.20 7.38
N LEU A 177 -15.87 -7.25 6.77
CA LEU A 177 -15.75 -7.18 5.31
C LEU A 177 -16.40 -8.39 4.63
N VAL A 178 -16.31 -9.58 5.24
CA VAL A 178 -17.01 -10.79 4.77
C VAL A 178 -18.53 -10.62 4.83
N GLN A 179 -19.07 -10.00 5.90
CA GLN A 179 -20.50 -9.66 5.99
C GLN A 179 -20.97 -8.65 4.93
N LEU A 180 -20.04 -7.88 4.34
CA LEU A 180 -20.31 -6.95 3.25
C LEU A 180 -20.10 -7.57 1.86
N ASP A 181 -19.99 -8.89 1.77
CA ASP A 181 -19.82 -9.67 0.53
C ASP A 181 -18.51 -9.37 -0.23
N VAL A 182 -17.43 -9.05 0.49
CA VAL A 182 -16.12 -8.78 -0.14
C VAL A 182 -15.59 -10.00 -0.92
N LEU A 183 -15.85 -11.22 -0.44
CA LEU A 183 -15.37 -12.46 -1.04
C LEU A 183 -15.98 -12.68 -2.44
N GLU A 184 -17.30 -12.53 -2.55
CA GLU A 184 -18.01 -12.65 -3.83
C GLU A 184 -17.52 -11.59 -4.83
N ALA A 185 -17.35 -10.35 -4.37
CA ALA A 185 -16.84 -9.27 -5.20
C ALA A 185 -15.41 -9.55 -5.71
N LEU A 186 -14.51 -10.04 -4.85
CA LEU A 186 -13.13 -10.39 -5.23
C LEU A 186 -13.08 -11.59 -6.17
N ASP A 187 -13.92 -12.61 -5.98
CA ASP A 187 -14.00 -13.75 -6.88
C ASP A 187 -14.51 -13.33 -8.27
N ALA A 188 -15.49 -12.43 -8.34
CA ALA A 188 -15.94 -11.87 -9.61
C ALA A 188 -14.80 -11.14 -10.35
N VAL A 189 -14.02 -10.31 -9.65
CA VAL A 189 -12.85 -9.61 -10.20
C VAL A 189 -11.78 -10.60 -10.68
N ARG A 190 -11.51 -11.66 -9.91
CA ARG A 190 -10.56 -12.72 -10.29
C ARG A 190 -10.99 -13.44 -11.56
N LEU A 191 -12.27 -13.81 -11.66
CA LEU A 191 -12.81 -14.47 -12.84
C LEU A 191 -12.74 -13.55 -14.07
N GLN A 192 -13.17 -12.30 -13.94
CA GLN A 192 -13.11 -11.30 -15.02
C GLN A 192 -11.68 -11.05 -15.51
N SER A 193 -10.72 -10.88 -14.58
CA SER A 193 -9.31 -10.66 -14.92
C SER A 193 -8.67 -11.87 -15.60
N SER A 194 -9.05 -13.10 -15.20
CA SER A 194 -8.56 -14.32 -15.86
C SER A 194 -8.99 -14.47 -17.32
N LEU A 195 -10.15 -13.89 -17.68
CA LEU A 195 -10.68 -13.90 -19.05
C LEU A 195 -10.02 -12.83 -19.95
N ARG A 196 -9.50 -11.74 -19.36
CA ARG A 196 -8.81 -10.66 -20.09
C ARG A 196 -7.34 -11.02 -20.33
N LYS A 197 -7.10 -11.89 -21.31
CA LYS A 197 -5.74 -12.30 -21.69
C LYS A 197 -5.02 -11.18 -22.46
N GLY A 198 -3.85 -10.74 -21.99
CA GLY A 198 -2.93 -9.87 -22.73
C GLY A 198 -2.79 -8.44 -22.21
N ASP A 199 -3.54 -8.05 -21.18
CA ASP A 199 -3.41 -6.73 -20.54
C ASP A 199 -2.47 -6.81 -19.32
N GLN A 200 -1.47 -5.93 -19.26
CA GLN A 200 -0.53 -5.85 -18.13
C GLN A 200 -1.29 -5.56 -16.83
N ASP A 201 -2.30 -4.70 -16.88
CA ASP A 201 -3.14 -4.34 -15.74
C ASP A 201 -3.96 -5.54 -15.25
N GLY A 202 -4.40 -6.40 -16.17
CA GLY A 202 -5.08 -7.66 -15.86
C GLY A 202 -4.23 -8.61 -15.03
N SER A 203 -2.91 -8.65 -15.29
CA SER A 203 -1.98 -9.49 -14.52
C SER A 203 -1.80 -8.99 -13.08
N LEU A 204 -1.71 -7.66 -12.89
CA LEU A 204 -1.61 -7.03 -11.57
C LEU A 204 -2.91 -7.23 -10.78
N LEU A 205 -4.06 -7.05 -11.42
CA LEU A 205 -5.38 -7.27 -10.82
C LEU A 205 -5.61 -8.73 -10.43
N LEU A 206 -5.18 -9.67 -11.27
CA LEU A 206 -5.26 -11.09 -10.95
C LEU A 206 -4.35 -11.45 -9.77
N ALA A 207 -3.12 -10.94 -9.75
CA ALA A 207 -2.19 -11.19 -8.66
C ALA A 207 -2.68 -10.58 -7.35
N SER A 208 -3.23 -9.36 -7.38
CA SER A 208 -3.75 -8.67 -6.21
C SER A 208 -5.03 -9.30 -5.67
N SER A 209 -5.96 -9.71 -6.54
CA SER A 209 -7.19 -10.40 -6.12
C SER A 209 -6.90 -11.77 -5.49
N ARG A 210 -5.93 -12.53 -6.02
CA ARG A 210 -5.47 -13.79 -5.39
C ARG A 210 -4.90 -13.56 -3.99
N ARG A 211 -4.05 -12.55 -3.81
CA ARG A 211 -3.52 -12.17 -2.49
C ARG A 211 -4.64 -11.78 -1.53
N ALA A 212 -5.58 -10.96 -1.99
CA ALA A 212 -6.73 -10.56 -1.19
C ALA A 212 -7.52 -11.79 -0.73
N LEU A 213 -7.88 -12.69 -1.65
CA LEU A 213 -8.60 -13.93 -1.31
C LEU A 213 -7.85 -14.80 -0.30
N VAL A 214 -6.52 -14.90 -0.39
CA VAL A 214 -5.69 -15.64 0.58
C VAL A 214 -5.70 -14.98 1.97
N ILE A 215 -5.84 -13.66 2.04
CA ILE A 215 -5.99 -12.93 3.31
C ILE A 215 -7.38 -13.14 3.92
N PHE A 216 -8.43 -13.18 3.09
CA PHE A 216 -9.80 -13.39 3.54
C PHE A 216 -10.17 -14.87 3.80
N SER A 217 -9.37 -15.81 3.31
CA SER A 217 -9.58 -17.25 3.50
C SER A 217 -8.68 -17.80 4.61
N ASP A 218 -9.09 -18.88 5.28
CA ASP A 218 -8.23 -19.60 6.23
C ASP A 218 -7.05 -20.25 5.49
N SER A 219 -5.95 -19.51 5.36
CA SER A 219 -4.70 -19.99 4.74
C SER A 219 -3.79 -20.64 5.77
N ALA A 220 -2.88 -21.50 5.30
CA ALA A 220 -1.83 -22.06 6.15
C ALA A 220 -0.98 -20.97 6.82
N ALA A 221 -0.80 -19.81 6.15
CA ALA A 221 -0.12 -18.67 6.73
C ALA A 221 -0.85 -18.09 7.95
N LEU A 222 -2.18 -17.96 7.91
CA LEU A 222 -2.96 -17.54 9.06
C LEU A 222 -2.86 -18.51 10.23
N ALA A 223 -2.81 -19.83 9.97
CA ALA A 223 -2.61 -20.81 11.03
C ALA A 223 -1.26 -20.62 11.74
N VAL A 224 -0.17 -20.45 10.97
CA VAL A 224 1.18 -20.18 11.51
C VAL A 224 1.21 -18.85 12.27
N ILE A 225 0.57 -17.80 11.75
CA ILE A 225 0.45 -16.50 12.42
C ILE A 225 -0.28 -16.63 13.76
N LYS A 226 -1.45 -17.29 13.79
CA LYS A 226 -2.24 -17.50 15.01
C LYS A 226 -1.45 -18.29 16.06
N GLU A 227 -0.72 -19.32 15.64
CA GLU A 227 0.13 -20.11 16.53
C GLU A 227 1.29 -19.27 17.08
N PHE A 228 1.97 -18.52 16.22
CA PHE A 228 3.05 -17.61 16.61
C PHE A 228 2.57 -16.53 17.59
N ASP A 229 1.40 -15.95 17.36
CA ASP A 229 0.74 -15.01 18.26
C ASP A 229 0.47 -15.63 19.63
N SER A 230 -0.05 -16.86 19.67
CA SER A 230 -0.32 -17.59 20.91
C SER A 230 0.96 -17.81 21.72
N VAL A 231 2.04 -18.26 21.07
CA VAL A 231 3.34 -18.47 21.71
C VAL A 231 3.92 -17.15 22.23
N THR A 232 3.86 -16.09 21.42
CA THR A 232 4.36 -14.76 21.79
C THR A 232 3.54 -14.13 22.91
N LEU A 233 2.24 -14.41 22.99
CA LEU A 233 1.40 -13.94 24.08
C LEU A 233 1.74 -14.67 25.38
N ARG A 234 1.92 -15.99 25.35
CA ARG A 234 2.26 -16.80 26.54
C ARG A 234 3.60 -16.42 27.15
N SER A 235 4.58 -16.07 26.31
CA SER A 235 5.92 -15.70 26.77
C SER A 235 5.95 -14.40 27.57
N ARG A 236 5.07 -13.44 27.24
CA ARG A 236 4.93 -12.17 27.98
C ARG A 236 4.69 -12.37 29.47
N TRP A 237 4.13 -13.51 29.87
CA TRP A 237 3.80 -13.83 31.25
C TRP A 237 4.86 -14.71 31.95
N GLY A 238 6.05 -14.86 31.35
CA GLY A 238 7.15 -15.63 31.93
C GLY A 238 6.90 -17.14 32.02
N LYS A 239 5.90 -17.66 31.29
CA LYS A 239 5.44 -19.06 31.43
C LYS A 239 6.03 -20.05 30.45
N CYS A 240 6.81 -19.62 29.45
CA CYS A 240 7.32 -20.52 28.41
C CYS A 240 8.70 -20.09 27.92
N ASP A 241 9.57 -21.09 27.71
CA ASP A 241 10.79 -20.93 26.90
C ASP A 241 10.38 -20.63 25.45
N LEU A 242 10.48 -19.36 25.09
CA LEU A 242 10.22 -18.87 23.73
C LEU A 242 11.08 -19.58 22.69
N SER A 243 12.30 -19.96 23.06
CA SER A 243 13.31 -20.34 22.08
C SER A 243 12.95 -21.64 21.37
N ALA A 244 12.41 -22.64 22.08
CA ALA A 244 12.11 -23.94 21.49
C ALA A 244 10.95 -23.89 20.48
N HIS A 245 9.88 -23.16 20.80
CA HIS A 245 8.64 -23.15 19.99
C HIS A 245 8.57 -21.99 19.00
N SER A 246 9.11 -20.81 19.32
CA SER A 246 9.03 -19.67 18.40
C SER A 246 9.97 -19.83 17.19
N ARG A 247 11.09 -20.55 17.34
CA ARG A 247 12.09 -20.78 16.28
C ARG A 247 11.50 -21.39 15.00
N PRO A 248 10.84 -22.56 15.03
CA PRO A 248 10.27 -23.15 13.82
C PRO A 248 9.16 -22.27 13.23
N LEU A 249 8.32 -21.65 14.07
CA LEU A 249 7.24 -20.77 13.61
C LEU A 249 7.77 -19.53 12.91
N LEU A 250 8.76 -18.86 13.48
CA LEU A 250 9.42 -17.71 12.85
C LEU A 250 10.06 -18.10 11.52
N SER A 251 10.69 -19.27 11.45
CA SER A 251 11.27 -19.78 10.20
C SER A 251 10.21 -20.01 9.13
N ASN A 252 9.07 -20.58 9.53
CA ASN A 252 7.93 -20.76 8.63
C ASN A 252 7.38 -19.41 8.16
N LEU A 253 7.27 -18.41 9.04
CA LEU A 253 6.87 -17.05 8.66
C LEU A 253 7.87 -16.43 7.68
N LEU A 254 9.18 -16.55 7.93
CA LEU A 254 10.19 -16.04 7.01
C LEU A 254 10.10 -16.70 5.63
N GLU A 255 9.88 -18.01 5.54
CA GLU A 255 9.68 -18.69 4.24
C GLU A 255 8.35 -18.30 3.58
N LEU A 256 7.26 -18.20 4.35
CA LEU A 256 5.96 -17.74 3.85
C LEU A 256 6.00 -16.28 3.39
N SER A 257 6.93 -15.46 3.90
CA SER A 257 7.15 -14.09 3.44
C SER A 257 7.71 -14.02 2.01
N LEU A 258 8.22 -15.14 1.48
CA LEU A 258 8.74 -15.24 0.10
C LEU A 258 7.68 -15.75 -0.89
N ASN A 259 6.54 -16.25 -0.40
CA ASN A 259 5.46 -16.73 -1.25
C ASN A 259 4.59 -15.55 -1.71
N PRO A 260 4.41 -15.32 -3.02
CA PRO A 260 3.70 -14.16 -3.55
C PRO A 260 2.26 -14.01 -3.07
N GLU A 261 1.61 -15.11 -2.68
CA GLU A 261 0.22 -15.08 -2.21
C GLU A 261 0.11 -14.68 -0.74
N THR A 262 1.10 -15.02 0.09
CA THR A 262 1.09 -14.80 1.55
C THR A 262 2.03 -13.68 2.01
N GLN A 263 2.95 -13.22 1.15
CA GLN A 263 4.02 -12.30 1.51
C GLN A 263 3.54 -11.01 2.17
N ILE A 264 2.42 -10.43 1.72
CA ILE A 264 1.88 -9.17 2.24
C ILE A 264 1.37 -9.35 3.67
N LEU A 265 0.56 -10.39 3.89
CA LEU A 265 0.01 -10.72 5.19
C LEU A 265 1.12 -11.01 6.20
N VAL A 266 2.10 -11.82 5.78
CA VAL A 266 3.19 -12.27 6.65
C VAL A 266 4.16 -11.13 6.93
N ALA A 267 4.53 -10.33 5.93
CA ALA A 267 5.37 -9.15 6.13
C ALA A 267 4.71 -8.14 7.07
N HIS A 268 3.40 -7.91 6.92
CA HIS A 268 2.65 -7.07 7.86
C HIS A 268 2.63 -7.64 9.28
N HIS A 269 2.42 -8.94 9.42
CA HIS A 269 2.49 -9.57 10.74
C HIS A 269 3.89 -9.41 11.36
N LEU A 270 4.95 -9.56 10.57
CA LEU A 270 6.32 -9.32 11.03
C LEU A 270 6.53 -7.86 11.47
N ILE A 271 6.02 -6.87 10.73
CA ILE A 271 6.03 -5.44 11.13
C ILE A 271 5.47 -5.29 12.55
N ASP A 272 4.24 -5.76 12.78
CA ASP A 272 3.59 -5.63 14.08
C ASP A 272 4.36 -6.30 15.23
N LYS A 273 4.96 -7.46 14.95
CA LYS A 273 5.69 -8.23 15.98
C LYS A 273 7.16 -7.86 16.10
N THR A 274 7.71 -7.03 15.22
CA THR A 274 9.14 -6.71 15.19
C THR A 274 9.60 -6.25 16.58
N HIS A 275 8.91 -5.29 17.21
CA HIS A 275 9.25 -4.84 18.55
C HIS A 275 9.35 -5.96 19.60
N ARG A 276 8.50 -6.99 19.52
CA ARG A 276 8.51 -8.14 20.45
C ARG A 276 9.63 -9.10 20.13
N ILE A 277 9.85 -9.38 18.85
CA ILE A 277 10.91 -10.30 18.41
C ILE A 277 12.28 -9.73 18.81
N PHE A 278 12.49 -8.42 18.64
CA PHE A 278 13.77 -7.78 18.94
C PHE A 278 14.01 -7.50 20.43
N ARG A 279 12.97 -7.20 21.22
CA ARG A 279 13.14 -6.90 22.67
C ARG A 279 13.35 -8.12 23.56
N THR A 280 13.00 -9.33 23.11
CA THR A 280 12.92 -10.51 24.00
C THR A 280 14.26 -11.25 24.16
N ASP A 281 15.42 -10.56 24.13
CA ASP A 281 16.78 -11.15 24.15
C ASP A 281 16.99 -12.28 23.12
N ASN A 282 16.16 -12.28 22.07
CA ASN A 282 16.12 -13.30 21.02
C ASN A 282 16.96 -12.93 19.81
N THR A 283 18.01 -12.12 19.99
CA THR A 283 18.94 -11.76 18.91
C THR A 283 19.56 -13.00 18.26
N ASN A 284 19.83 -14.02 19.09
CA ASN A 284 20.29 -15.34 18.66
C ASN A 284 19.27 -16.14 17.83
N ILE A 285 17.99 -15.76 17.83
CA ILE A 285 16.93 -16.47 17.08
C ILE A 285 16.81 -15.92 15.65
N LEU A 286 16.86 -14.60 15.50
CA LEU A 286 16.70 -13.94 14.20
C LEU A 286 17.95 -14.06 13.32
N GLN A 287 19.14 -13.85 13.89
CA GLN A 287 20.39 -13.75 13.16
C GLN A 287 20.70 -14.98 12.28
N PRO A 288 20.60 -16.24 12.74
CA PRO A 288 20.88 -17.40 11.89
C PRO A 288 19.80 -17.66 10.83
N ARG A 289 18.65 -16.97 10.88
CA ARG A 289 17.47 -17.26 10.03
C ARG A 289 17.21 -16.19 8.99
N LEU A 290 17.54 -14.92 9.26
CA LEU A 290 17.50 -13.84 8.28
C LEU A 290 18.66 -13.99 7.29
N SER A 291 18.56 -14.99 6.42
CA SER A 291 19.52 -15.22 5.36
C SER A 291 19.58 -14.02 4.39
N SER A 292 20.74 -13.82 3.77
CA SER A 292 20.91 -12.82 2.70
C SER A 292 19.91 -13.01 1.57
N ARG A 293 19.46 -14.25 1.32
CA ARG A 293 18.39 -14.57 0.36
C ARG A 293 17.07 -13.90 0.74
N ILE A 294 16.63 -14.01 2.00
CA ILE A 294 15.38 -13.41 2.47
C ILE A 294 15.47 -11.89 2.38
N LEU A 295 16.55 -11.31 2.91
CA LEU A 295 16.77 -9.86 2.89
C LEU A 295 16.82 -9.31 1.46
N SER A 296 17.52 -9.99 0.54
CA SER A 296 17.57 -9.60 -0.87
C SER A 296 16.18 -9.61 -1.52
N LYS A 297 15.34 -10.60 -1.19
CA LYS A 297 13.96 -10.68 -1.67
C LYS A 297 13.09 -9.57 -1.08
N TRP A 298 13.20 -9.28 0.21
CA TRP A 298 12.47 -8.17 0.83
C TRP A 298 12.86 -6.82 0.21
N VAL A 299 14.15 -6.62 -0.10
CA VAL A 299 14.61 -5.44 -0.84
C VAL A 299 14.03 -5.40 -2.25
N ASP A 300 14.01 -6.53 -2.97
CA ASP A 300 13.34 -6.61 -4.28
C ASP A 300 11.86 -6.23 -4.18
N HIS A 301 11.16 -6.68 -3.14
CA HIS A 301 9.75 -6.38 -2.91
C HIS A 301 9.52 -4.90 -2.54
N ALA A 302 10.38 -4.31 -1.70
CA ALA A 302 10.34 -2.88 -1.34
C ALA A 302 10.62 -1.95 -2.54
N LEU A 303 11.29 -2.47 -3.57
CA LEU A 303 11.58 -1.79 -4.84
C LEU A 303 10.66 -2.25 -5.99
N SER A 304 9.64 -3.06 -5.69
CA SER A 304 8.70 -3.57 -6.69
C SER A 304 7.87 -2.44 -7.29
N ALA A 305 7.45 -2.62 -8.55
CA ALA A 305 6.46 -1.75 -9.20
C ALA A 305 5.04 -1.94 -8.61
N ASP A 306 4.80 -3.02 -7.88
CA ASP A 306 3.57 -3.23 -7.14
C ASP A 306 3.56 -2.34 -5.87
N PRO A 307 2.68 -1.31 -5.81
CA PRO A 307 2.71 -0.31 -4.76
C PRO A 307 2.36 -0.88 -3.39
N LEU A 308 1.46 -1.88 -3.33
CA LEU A 308 1.10 -2.55 -2.08
C LEU A 308 2.28 -3.35 -1.55
N CYS A 309 2.94 -4.11 -2.43
CA CYS A 309 4.13 -4.87 -2.06
C CYS A 309 5.27 -3.95 -1.62
N SER A 310 5.52 -2.88 -2.37
CA SER A 310 6.52 -1.88 -2.05
C SER A 310 6.27 -1.24 -0.69
N ALA A 311 5.07 -0.74 -0.41
CA ALA A 311 4.75 -0.07 0.84
C ALA A 311 4.93 -0.97 2.07
N VAL A 312 4.42 -2.22 2.00
CA VAL A 312 4.57 -3.18 3.11
C VAL A 312 6.02 -3.53 3.37
N PHE A 313 6.79 -3.87 2.34
CA PHE A 313 8.18 -4.27 2.56
C PHE A 313 9.10 -3.10 2.93
N ARG A 314 8.80 -1.87 2.49
CA ARG A 314 9.45 -0.67 3.02
C ARG A 314 9.13 -0.50 4.51
N SER A 315 7.88 -0.63 4.92
CA SER A 315 7.54 -0.54 6.34
C SER A 315 8.23 -1.64 7.16
N LEU A 316 8.31 -2.88 6.65
CA LEU A 316 9.05 -3.97 7.30
C LEU A 316 10.54 -3.67 7.43
N ILE A 317 11.18 -3.18 6.36
CA ILE A 317 12.60 -2.79 6.39
C ILE A 317 12.82 -1.64 7.37
N TYR A 318 11.92 -0.65 7.40
CA TYR A 318 12.00 0.47 8.33
C TYR A 318 11.94 -0.01 9.78
N GLU A 319 10.96 -0.85 10.14
CA GLU A 319 10.84 -1.41 11.49
C GLU A 319 12.05 -2.26 11.86
N LEU A 320 12.57 -3.04 10.90
CA LEU A 320 13.78 -3.84 11.10
C LEU A 320 14.99 -2.94 11.44
N VAL A 321 15.20 -1.88 10.66
CA VAL A 321 16.27 -0.90 10.88
C VAL A 321 16.08 -0.20 12.23
N TRP A 322 14.87 0.27 12.51
CA TRP A 322 14.52 0.97 13.75
C TRP A 322 14.80 0.11 14.99
N HIS A 323 14.41 -1.16 14.95
CA HIS A 323 14.60 -2.07 16.07
C HIS A 323 16.01 -2.65 16.19
N ALA A 324 16.74 -2.75 15.07
CA ALA A 324 18.14 -3.16 15.11
C ALA A 324 19.01 -2.19 15.92
N PHE A 325 18.65 -0.91 16.04
CA PHE A 325 19.36 0.03 16.91
C PHE A 325 19.31 -0.34 18.39
N TYR A 326 18.23 -0.98 18.83
CA TYR A 326 18.05 -1.39 20.22
C TYR A 326 18.61 -2.79 20.50
N SER A 327 19.19 -3.45 19.50
CA SER A 327 19.50 -4.86 19.49
C SER A 327 20.94 -5.09 19.01
N SER A 328 21.61 -6.15 19.46
CA SER A 328 22.95 -6.52 18.97
C SER A 328 22.95 -7.15 17.55
N THR A 329 21.92 -6.91 16.73
CA THR A 329 21.69 -7.56 15.43
C THR A 329 22.46 -6.89 14.27
N ASN A 330 23.74 -6.59 14.48
CA ASN A 330 24.60 -5.91 13.51
C ASN A 330 24.72 -6.67 12.18
N ASP A 331 24.78 -8.01 12.20
CA ASP A 331 24.99 -8.80 10.98
C ASP A 331 23.82 -8.76 10.00
N ALA A 332 22.58 -8.75 10.51
CA ALA A 332 21.38 -8.65 9.69
C ALA A 332 21.32 -7.26 9.01
N MET A 333 21.71 -6.22 9.75
CA MET A 333 21.82 -4.87 9.23
C MET A 333 22.88 -4.75 8.14
N VAL A 334 24.09 -5.25 8.39
CA VAL A 334 25.16 -5.29 7.37
C VAL A 334 24.69 -6.04 6.13
N SER A 335 24.02 -7.18 6.29
CA SER A 335 23.48 -7.96 5.18
C SER A 335 22.40 -7.19 4.39
N LEU A 336 21.52 -6.45 5.08
CA LEU A 336 20.53 -5.58 4.47
C LEU A 336 21.19 -4.44 3.68
N TYR A 337 22.24 -3.81 4.21
CA TYR A 337 23.03 -2.79 3.50
C TYR A 337 23.67 -3.33 2.24
N VAL A 338 24.31 -4.50 2.33
CA VAL A 338 24.91 -5.16 1.18
C VAL A 338 23.86 -5.40 0.10
N CYS A 339 22.65 -5.86 0.47
CA CYS A 339 21.55 -6.04 -0.48
C CYS A 339 21.13 -4.72 -1.14
N LEU A 340 20.96 -3.64 -0.37
CA LEU A 340 20.59 -2.32 -0.88
C LEU A 340 21.66 -1.74 -1.83
N LEU A 341 22.93 -1.85 -1.45
CA LEU A 341 24.07 -1.40 -2.26
C LEU A 341 24.17 -2.19 -3.57
N GLN A 342 24.00 -3.52 -3.52
CA GLN A 342 23.99 -4.36 -4.72
C GLN A 342 22.88 -3.97 -5.70
N ARG A 343 21.68 -3.59 -5.22
CA ARG A 343 20.61 -3.11 -6.10
C ARG A 343 20.90 -1.74 -6.69
N LYS A 344 21.56 -0.87 -5.93
CA LYS A 344 22.04 0.45 -6.43
C LYS A 344 23.07 0.30 -7.54
N THR A 345 24.05 -0.61 -7.39
CA THR A 345 25.09 -0.82 -8.41
C THR A 345 24.57 -1.53 -9.66
N GLN A 346 23.48 -2.30 -9.57
CA GLN A 346 22.81 -2.93 -10.72
C GLN A 346 22.02 -1.95 -11.61
N GLY A 347 22.04 -0.64 -11.34
CA GLY A 347 21.43 0.36 -12.21
C GLY A 347 19.89 0.33 -12.23
N ARG A 348 19.24 -0.35 -11.28
CA ARG A 348 17.80 -0.22 -11.11
C ARG A 348 17.50 1.19 -10.61
N ASN A 349 16.69 1.95 -11.35
CA ASN A 349 16.31 3.33 -11.04
C ASN A 349 15.77 3.43 -9.60
N LEU A 350 16.58 3.98 -8.70
CA LEU A 350 16.22 4.19 -7.29
C LEU A 350 15.56 5.55 -7.08
N ASN A 351 14.98 6.21 -8.10
CA ASN A 351 14.55 7.62 -7.95
C ASN A 351 13.49 7.85 -6.85
N LEU A 352 12.64 6.86 -6.55
CA LEU A 352 11.76 6.87 -5.37
C LEU A 352 12.43 6.31 -4.10
N SER A 353 13.51 5.54 -4.27
CA SER A 353 14.28 4.94 -3.18
C SER A 353 15.44 5.83 -2.70
N THR A 354 15.83 6.90 -3.39
CA THR A 354 16.94 7.74 -2.96
C THR A 354 16.59 8.52 -1.71
N ALA A 355 15.40 9.11 -1.62
CA ALA A 355 14.94 9.78 -0.41
C ALA A 355 14.81 8.78 0.75
N TYR A 356 14.25 7.60 0.50
CA TYR A 356 14.07 6.56 1.51
C TYR A 356 15.41 5.93 1.96
N ALA A 357 16.30 5.59 1.03
CA ALA A 357 17.63 5.07 1.32
C ALA A 357 18.54 6.14 1.94
N MET A 358 18.40 7.41 1.56
CA MET A 358 19.07 8.52 2.25
C MET A 358 18.52 8.68 3.65
N ASN A 359 17.21 8.55 3.87
CA ASN A 359 16.63 8.64 5.21
C ASN A 359 17.08 7.46 6.09
N ILE A 360 17.12 6.24 5.56
CA ILE A 360 17.70 5.07 6.25
C ILE A 360 19.18 5.33 6.55
N ASN A 361 19.98 5.71 5.54
CA ASN A 361 21.42 5.95 5.72
C ASN A 361 21.66 7.07 6.74
N GLN A 362 20.88 8.14 6.70
CA GLN A 362 21.02 9.27 7.61
C GLN A 362 20.62 8.88 9.04
N THR A 363 19.50 8.16 9.20
CA THR A 363 19.06 7.60 10.49
C THR A 363 20.16 6.71 11.09
N VAL A 364 20.84 5.92 10.24
CA VAL A 364 21.86 4.97 10.69
C VAL A 364 23.19 5.64 10.99
N LEU A 365 23.61 6.59 10.16
CA LEU A 365 24.80 7.41 10.41
C LEU A 365 24.65 8.25 11.69
N GLN A 366 23.45 8.73 12.00
CA GLN A 366 23.18 9.50 13.21
C GLN A 366 23.14 8.62 14.47
N ALA A 367 22.69 7.38 14.34
CA ALA A 367 22.45 6.50 15.50
C ALA A 367 23.68 5.69 15.94
N SER A 368 24.72 5.55 15.11
CA SER A 368 25.89 4.73 15.47
C SER A 368 27.23 5.40 15.14
N PRO A 369 27.70 6.37 15.95
CA PRO A 369 29.01 7.01 15.77
C PRO A 369 30.19 6.03 15.86
N THR A 370 29.98 4.84 16.41
CA THR A 370 31.00 3.80 16.61
C THR A 370 31.41 3.03 15.35
N PHE A 371 30.66 3.12 14.23
CA PHE A 371 30.96 2.37 12.99
C PHE A 371 31.89 3.11 12.01
N LEU A 372 32.33 4.33 12.34
CA LEU A 372 33.21 5.15 11.51
C LEU A 372 34.70 5.12 11.94
N ILE A 373 35.12 4.11 12.72
CA ILE A 373 36.52 3.94 13.17
C ILE A 373 37.14 2.72 12.53
#